data_AF-A0A9E3VM36-F1
#
_entry.id   AF-A0A9E3VM36-F1
#
_cell.length_a   1.000
_cell.length_b   1.000
_cell.length_c   1.000
_cell.angle_alpha   90.00
_cell.angle_beta   90.00
_cell.angle_gamma   90.00
#
_symmetry.space_group_name_H-M   'P 1'
#
loop_
_entity.id
_entity.type
_entity.pdbx_description
1 polymer ?
#
loop_
_entity_poly.entity_id
_entity_poly.type
_entity_poly.pdbx_seq_one_letter_code
_entity_poly.pdbx_strand_id
1 'polypeptide(L)'
;MLLPMPMDMPFLLRFALEGLASMDTAHCRQILVIPDGNGEDGGAALRDVVSEFTDPRIQFVEIGPKDRLVSRKLGVSGSHWMTIVKGASCATAQYIFLHDSDSFFLDAEFLEQQYRQCVEGGLYTLGVESRWDPSFTEIGYSLPGTWELMFSNRWIRSRLPGNAKAMLHQTPHGPIMFDTLLYAQYLDFKSGKIRVAEGANRIVHFSATIITYREFRRRTGKCVADMLFRILFLALLETVVPAQKGRLLPAVEELAKGLTDASRPVHYRVEGIDQDYAEFRGMIDQLCGAPIIKGARADRLRELLVPFDTHFAAALENAKSGERVAKLREHGLG
;
A
#
# COMPACT_ATOMS: atom_id res chain seq x y z
N MET A 1 3.40 2.99 -15.02
CA MET A 1 2.78 2.94 -13.68
C MET A 1 1.72 1.86 -13.66
N LEU A 2 1.71 1.02 -12.64
CA LEU A 2 0.76 -0.05 -12.43
C LEU A 2 0.11 0.15 -11.06
N LEU A 3 -1.22 0.23 -11.06
CA LEU A 3 -2.07 0.52 -9.92
C LEU A 3 -3.01 -0.66 -9.65
N PRO A 4 -2.61 -1.64 -8.82
CA PRO A 4 -3.51 -2.64 -8.26
C PRO A 4 -4.52 -1.97 -7.33
N MET A 5 -5.79 -1.93 -7.71
CA MET A 5 -6.79 -1.16 -6.99
C MET A 5 -7.86 -2.04 -6.33
N PRO A 6 -8.04 -1.93 -4.99
CA PRO A 6 -9.19 -2.53 -4.32
C PRO A 6 -10.48 -1.90 -4.83
N MET A 7 -11.38 -2.71 -5.39
CA MET A 7 -12.64 -2.21 -5.95
C MET A 7 -13.60 -1.66 -4.87
N ASP A 8 -13.44 -2.12 -3.64
CA ASP A 8 -14.21 -1.73 -2.45
C ASP A 8 -13.65 -0.48 -1.73
N MET A 9 -12.63 0.18 -2.30
CA MET A 9 -12.05 1.43 -1.78
C MET A 9 -11.63 2.41 -2.90
N PRO A 10 -12.56 2.89 -3.74
CA PRO A 10 -12.22 3.76 -4.87
C PRO A 10 -11.60 5.10 -4.48
N PHE A 11 -11.73 5.55 -3.23
CA PHE A 11 -11.05 6.76 -2.78
C PHE A 11 -9.52 6.62 -2.78
N LEU A 12 -8.98 5.43 -2.54
CA LEU A 12 -7.53 5.20 -2.63
C LEU A 12 -7.02 5.42 -4.05
N LEU A 13 -7.78 5.03 -5.08
CA LEU A 13 -7.43 5.32 -6.47
C LEU A 13 -7.35 6.83 -6.72
N ARG A 14 -8.30 7.60 -6.17
CA ARG A 14 -8.26 9.06 -6.31
C ARG A 14 -7.00 9.64 -5.67
N PHE A 15 -6.63 9.19 -4.47
CA PHE A 15 -5.38 9.60 -3.83
C PHE A 15 -4.15 9.23 -4.67
N ALA A 16 -4.10 8.00 -5.21
CA ALA A 16 -3.00 7.58 -6.07
C ALA A 16 -2.89 8.46 -7.32
N LEU A 17 -4.01 8.76 -8.01
CA LEU A 17 -4.00 9.57 -9.24
C LEU A 17 -3.69 11.05 -8.98
N GLU A 18 -4.25 11.66 -7.93
CA GLU A 18 -3.90 13.03 -7.52
C GLU A 18 -2.42 13.10 -7.10
N GLY A 19 -1.92 12.06 -6.43
CA GLY A 19 -0.53 11.94 -6.01
C GLY A 19 0.37 11.92 -7.22
N LEU A 20 0.10 11.04 -8.19
CA LEU A 20 0.83 10.96 -9.45
C LEU A 20 0.80 12.25 -10.26
N ALA A 21 -0.30 13.01 -10.24
CA ALA A 21 -0.39 14.31 -10.91
C ALA A 21 0.56 15.36 -10.31
N SER A 22 1.03 15.18 -9.08
CA SER A 22 1.99 16.06 -8.41
C SER A 22 3.46 15.63 -8.57
N MET A 23 3.70 14.50 -9.24
CA MET A 23 5.03 13.94 -9.45
C MET A 23 5.63 14.36 -10.79
N ASP A 24 6.95 14.37 -10.89
CA ASP A 24 7.60 14.27 -12.19
C ASP A 24 7.32 12.89 -12.78
N THR A 25 6.73 12.90 -13.98
CA THR A 25 6.30 11.70 -14.70
C THR A 25 6.74 11.74 -16.16
N ALA A 26 7.82 12.47 -16.47
CA ALA A 26 8.35 12.65 -17.81
C ALA A 26 8.55 11.33 -18.59
N HIS A 27 8.94 10.25 -17.92
CA HIS A 27 9.13 8.93 -18.55
C HIS A 27 7.94 7.99 -18.35
N CYS A 28 6.88 8.42 -17.66
CA CYS A 28 5.66 7.62 -17.53
C CYS A 28 4.82 7.71 -18.81
N ARG A 29 4.76 6.60 -19.55
CA ARG A 29 3.99 6.47 -20.81
C ARG A 29 2.57 5.96 -20.62
N GLN A 30 2.31 5.26 -19.51
CA GLN A 30 1.06 4.54 -19.28
C GLN A 30 0.81 4.39 -17.77
N ILE A 31 -0.43 4.62 -17.35
CA ILE A 31 -0.93 4.41 -15.99
C ILE A 31 -2.04 3.37 -16.09
N LEU A 32 -1.75 2.14 -15.66
CA LEU A 32 -2.70 1.03 -15.70
C LEU A 32 -3.41 0.89 -14.37
N VAL A 33 -4.71 1.20 -14.34
CA VAL A 33 -5.60 0.94 -13.20
C VAL A 33 -6.18 -0.45 -13.34
N ILE A 34 -5.85 -1.35 -12.42
CA ILE A 34 -6.26 -2.75 -12.49
C ILE A 34 -7.08 -3.08 -11.24
N PRO A 35 -8.40 -3.30 -11.38
CA PRO A 35 -9.23 -3.68 -10.24
C PRO A 35 -8.74 -5.02 -9.67
N ASP A 36 -8.86 -5.27 -8.38
CA ASP A 36 -8.41 -6.55 -7.82
C ASP A 36 -9.46 -7.68 -7.92
N GLY A 37 -10.65 -7.36 -8.44
CA GLY A 37 -11.76 -8.30 -8.62
C GLY A 37 -12.63 -8.50 -7.38
N ASN A 38 -12.31 -7.82 -6.27
CA ASN A 38 -13.03 -7.91 -5.00
C ASN A 38 -14.00 -6.73 -4.85
N GLY A 39 -15.17 -6.87 -5.46
CA GLY A 39 -16.29 -5.92 -5.36
C GLY A 39 -17.51 -6.41 -6.13
N GLU A 40 -18.67 -5.82 -5.84
CA GLU A 40 -19.96 -6.22 -6.42
C GLU A 40 -20.32 -5.43 -7.69
N ASP A 41 -19.84 -4.20 -7.80
CA ASP A 41 -20.17 -3.25 -8.87
C ASP A 41 -19.41 -3.49 -10.19
N GLY A 42 -18.59 -4.53 -10.24
CA GLY A 42 -17.78 -4.85 -11.42
C GLY A 42 -16.77 -3.77 -11.83
N GLY A 43 -16.37 -2.90 -10.90
CA GLY A 43 -15.35 -1.86 -11.07
C GLY A 43 -15.94 -0.52 -11.50
N ALA A 44 -17.26 -0.35 -11.41
CA ALA A 44 -17.94 0.88 -11.82
C ALA A 44 -17.40 2.09 -11.06
N ALA A 45 -17.26 2.00 -9.74
CA ALA A 45 -16.76 3.11 -8.94
C ALA A 45 -15.31 3.49 -9.27
N LEU A 46 -14.45 2.53 -9.62
CA LEU A 46 -13.09 2.83 -10.06
C LEU A 46 -13.10 3.50 -11.45
N ARG A 47 -13.98 3.08 -12.36
CA ARG A 47 -14.17 3.74 -13.67
C ARG A 47 -14.68 5.18 -13.50
N ASP A 48 -15.59 5.40 -12.57
CA ASP A 48 -16.09 6.74 -12.25
C ASP A 48 -14.93 7.63 -11.80
N VAL A 49 -14.09 7.16 -10.87
CA VAL A 49 -12.88 7.89 -10.45
C VAL A 49 -11.94 8.15 -11.64
N VAL A 50 -11.65 7.15 -12.48
CA VAL A 50 -10.81 7.34 -13.68
C VAL A 50 -11.39 8.41 -14.61
N SER A 51 -12.72 8.44 -14.79
CA SER A 51 -13.39 9.37 -15.71
C SER A 51 -13.29 10.84 -15.30
N GLU A 52 -12.95 11.10 -14.04
CA GLU A 52 -12.74 12.46 -13.53
C GLU A 52 -11.36 13.04 -13.88
N PHE A 53 -10.42 12.18 -14.31
CA PHE A 53 -9.08 12.61 -14.70
C PHE A 53 -8.95 12.68 -16.22
N THR A 54 -8.38 13.78 -16.71
CA THR A 54 -8.21 14.03 -18.16
C THR A 54 -6.88 13.51 -18.70
N ASP A 55 -6.03 12.89 -17.89
CA ASP A 55 -4.73 12.39 -18.33
C ASP A 55 -4.91 11.17 -19.26
N PRO A 56 -4.56 11.29 -20.56
CA PRO A 56 -4.79 10.24 -21.55
C PRO A 56 -3.93 8.98 -21.31
N ARG A 57 -2.96 9.04 -20.41
CA ARG A 57 -2.13 7.90 -20.02
C ARG A 57 -2.88 6.95 -19.08
N ILE A 58 -3.94 7.41 -18.41
CA ILE A 58 -4.74 6.60 -17.48
C ILE A 58 -5.63 5.65 -18.26
N GLN A 59 -5.46 4.36 -17.99
CA GLN A 59 -6.20 3.29 -18.66
C GLN A 59 -6.75 2.34 -17.62
N PHE A 60 -8.07 2.16 -17.63
CA PHE A 60 -8.73 1.13 -16.84
C PHE A 60 -8.61 -0.23 -17.54
N VAL A 61 -8.00 -1.20 -16.87
CA VAL A 61 -7.84 -2.57 -17.40
C VAL A 61 -9.00 -3.43 -16.94
N GLU A 62 -9.88 -3.77 -17.86
CA GLU A 62 -10.99 -4.68 -17.57
C GLU A 62 -10.49 -6.08 -17.18
N ILE A 63 -11.07 -6.59 -16.10
CA ILE A 63 -10.90 -7.98 -15.68
C ILE A 63 -12.14 -8.75 -16.11
N GLY A 64 -11.93 -9.77 -16.95
CA GLY A 64 -13.02 -10.60 -17.46
C GLY A 64 -13.68 -11.45 -16.38
N PRO A 65 -14.88 -12.00 -16.63
CA PRO A 65 -15.62 -12.78 -15.63
C PRO A 65 -14.85 -13.98 -15.07
N LYS A 66 -14.04 -14.65 -15.89
CA LYS A 66 -13.20 -15.78 -15.47
C LYS A 66 -12.13 -15.34 -14.47
N ASP A 67 -11.42 -14.26 -14.78
CA ASP A 67 -10.38 -13.73 -13.92
C ASP A 67 -10.98 -13.23 -12.59
N ARG A 68 -12.15 -12.59 -12.61
CA ARG A 68 -12.87 -12.22 -11.36
C ARG A 68 -13.21 -13.43 -10.51
N LEU A 69 -13.69 -14.52 -11.13
CA LEU A 69 -14.01 -15.75 -10.42
C LEU A 69 -12.75 -16.37 -9.78
N VAL A 70 -11.60 -16.32 -10.48
CA VAL A 70 -10.33 -16.80 -9.96
C VAL A 70 -9.83 -15.92 -8.81
N SER A 71 -9.83 -14.58 -8.95
CA SER A 71 -9.44 -13.64 -7.89
C SER A 71 -10.19 -13.92 -6.59
N ARG A 72 -11.52 -14.07 -6.66
CA ARG A 72 -12.36 -14.35 -5.48
C ARG A 72 -12.00 -15.66 -4.77
N LYS A 73 -11.48 -16.66 -5.49
CA LYS A 73 -11.07 -17.96 -4.92
C LYS A 73 -9.67 -17.93 -4.31
N LEU A 74 -8.79 -17.05 -4.79
CA LEU A 74 -7.38 -17.02 -4.36
C LEU A 74 -7.12 -16.09 -3.15
N GLY A 75 -8.16 -15.41 -2.65
CA GLY A 75 -8.04 -14.46 -1.55
C GLY A 75 -7.27 -13.19 -1.94
N VAL A 76 -6.90 -12.38 -0.94
CA VAL A 76 -6.30 -11.05 -1.17
C VAL A 76 -4.93 -11.15 -1.85
N SER A 77 -4.03 -12.00 -1.34
CA SER A 77 -2.69 -12.18 -1.92
C SER A 77 -2.76 -12.69 -3.37
N GLY A 78 -3.65 -13.65 -3.65
CA GLY A 78 -3.83 -14.14 -5.02
C GLY A 78 -4.46 -13.11 -5.96
N SER A 79 -5.39 -12.29 -5.47
CA SER A 79 -5.95 -11.17 -6.23
C SER A 79 -4.86 -10.15 -6.58
N HIS A 80 -4.02 -9.77 -5.61
CA HIS A 80 -2.89 -8.87 -5.83
C HIS A 80 -1.90 -9.44 -6.85
N TRP A 81 -1.49 -10.70 -6.73
CA TRP A 81 -0.67 -11.39 -7.74
C TRP A 81 -1.30 -11.33 -9.15
N MET A 82 -2.60 -11.59 -9.27
CA MET A 82 -3.30 -11.53 -10.57
C MET A 82 -3.26 -10.13 -11.18
N THR A 83 -3.44 -9.07 -10.40
CA THR A 83 -3.34 -7.70 -10.91
C THR A 83 -1.94 -7.39 -11.45
N ILE A 84 -0.89 -7.89 -10.79
CA ILE A 84 0.49 -7.71 -11.23
C ILE A 84 0.75 -8.45 -12.55
N VAL A 85 0.36 -9.73 -12.64
CA VAL A 85 0.54 -10.52 -13.87
C VAL A 85 -0.26 -9.92 -15.03
N LYS A 86 -1.51 -9.53 -14.79
CA LYS A 86 -2.34 -8.86 -15.79
C LYS A 86 -1.72 -7.54 -16.23
N GLY A 87 -1.26 -6.73 -15.28
CA GLY A 87 -0.60 -5.45 -15.56
C GLY A 87 0.66 -5.60 -16.38
N ALA A 88 1.53 -6.54 -16.02
CA ALA A 88 2.72 -6.85 -16.80
C ALA A 88 2.39 -7.30 -18.24
N SER A 89 1.29 -8.05 -18.43
CA SER A 89 0.84 -8.46 -19.78
C SER A 89 0.30 -7.30 -20.63
N CYS A 90 -0.29 -6.29 -20.00
CA CYS A 90 -0.87 -5.11 -20.66
C CYS A 90 0.12 -3.96 -20.84
N ALA A 91 1.20 -3.94 -20.05
CA ALA A 91 2.21 -2.90 -20.09
C ALA A 91 3.05 -2.97 -21.36
N THR A 92 3.22 -1.82 -22.01
CA THR A 92 4.06 -1.67 -23.23
C THR A 92 5.43 -1.07 -22.93
N ALA A 93 5.60 -0.46 -21.76
CA ALA A 93 6.85 0.16 -21.35
C ALA A 93 7.93 -0.89 -20.99
N GLN A 94 9.20 -0.46 -21.04
CA GLN A 94 10.35 -1.28 -20.66
C GLN A 94 10.38 -1.58 -19.16
N TYR A 95 10.01 -0.59 -18.34
CA TYR A 95 9.94 -0.68 -16.89
C TYR A 95 8.52 -0.40 -16.41
N ILE A 96 8.10 -1.12 -15.38
CA ILE A 96 6.82 -0.99 -14.72
C ILE A 96 7.11 -0.60 -13.28
N PHE A 97 6.50 0.50 -12.83
CA PHE A 97 6.49 0.86 -11.43
C PHE A 97 5.17 0.39 -10.83
N LEU A 98 5.24 -0.49 -9.83
CA LEU A 98 4.13 -0.97 -9.03
C LEU A 98 3.98 -0.05 -7.82
N HIS A 99 2.82 0.59 -7.72
CA HIS A 99 2.46 1.51 -6.65
C HIS A 99 1.31 0.94 -5.85
N ASP A 100 1.50 0.78 -4.55
CA ASP A 100 0.45 0.30 -3.65
C ASP A 100 -0.56 1.41 -3.34
N SER A 101 -1.83 1.05 -3.21
CA SER A 101 -2.93 2.02 -3.06
C SER A 101 -2.93 2.78 -1.73
N ASP A 102 -2.19 2.29 -0.74
CA ASP A 102 -2.02 2.83 0.61
C ASP A 102 -0.61 3.41 0.85
N SER A 103 0.10 3.72 -0.23
CA SER A 103 1.39 4.41 -0.24
C SER A 103 1.29 5.83 -0.79
N PHE A 104 2.13 6.74 -0.28
CA PHE A 104 2.11 8.16 -0.64
C PHE A 104 3.52 8.67 -0.89
N PHE A 105 3.74 9.32 -2.04
CA PHE A 105 5.04 9.91 -2.37
C PHE A 105 5.30 11.19 -1.55
N LEU A 106 6.52 11.31 -1.02
CA LEU A 106 7.00 12.50 -0.32
C LEU A 106 7.88 13.40 -1.22
N ASP A 107 8.46 12.81 -2.26
CA ASP A 107 9.44 13.45 -3.15
C ASP A 107 8.91 13.41 -4.59
N ALA A 108 8.68 14.58 -5.19
CA ALA A 108 8.12 14.70 -6.54
C ALA A 108 9.02 14.08 -7.62
N GLU A 109 10.33 13.98 -7.41
CA GLU A 109 11.27 13.42 -8.38
C GLU A 109 11.46 11.91 -8.24
N PHE A 110 10.89 11.31 -7.21
CA PHE A 110 11.17 9.94 -6.81
C PHE A 110 11.02 8.94 -7.97
N LEU A 111 9.91 8.98 -8.72
CA LEU A 111 9.64 8.05 -9.81
C LEU A 111 10.69 8.14 -10.93
N GLU A 112 11.11 9.35 -11.28
CA GLU A 112 12.10 9.59 -12.33
C GLU A 112 13.51 9.19 -11.90
N GLN A 113 13.85 9.38 -10.62
CA GLN A 113 15.10 8.90 -10.07
C GLN A 113 15.17 7.37 -10.07
N GLN A 114 14.08 6.68 -9.71
CA GLN A 114 14.00 5.21 -9.80
C GLN A 114 14.16 4.74 -11.26
N TYR A 115 13.49 5.41 -12.19
CA TYR A 115 13.56 5.07 -13.61
C TYR A 115 14.98 5.19 -14.17
N ARG A 116 15.68 6.31 -13.89
CA ARG A 116 17.07 6.52 -14.32
C ARG A 116 17.99 5.43 -13.78
N GLN A 117 17.91 5.11 -12.49
CA GLN A 117 18.71 4.04 -11.88
C GLN A 117 18.45 2.68 -12.54
N CYS A 118 17.19 2.34 -12.82
CA CYS A 118 16.85 1.11 -13.50
C CYS A 118 17.43 1.03 -14.91
N VAL A 119 17.32 2.10 -15.70
CA VAL A 119 17.83 2.16 -17.07
C VAL A 119 19.34 2.12 -17.12
N GLU A 120 20.02 2.95 -16.33
CA GLU A 120 21.48 3.04 -16.28
C GLU A 120 22.12 1.74 -15.78
N GLY A 121 21.55 1.13 -14.74
CA GLY A 121 22.04 -0.12 -14.17
C GLY A 121 21.57 -1.38 -14.89
N GLY A 122 20.66 -1.27 -15.86
CA GLY A 122 20.02 -2.43 -16.50
C GLY A 122 19.36 -3.37 -15.49
N LEU A 123 18.72 -2.80 -14.47
CA LEU A 123 18.19 -3.54 -13.33
C LEU A 123 16.98 -4.38 -13.72
N TYR A 124 16.79 -5.50 -13.03
CA TYR A 124 15.57 -6.30 -13.09
C TYR A 124 14.52 -5.75 -12.14
N THR A 125 14.94 -5.39 -10.93
CA THR A 125 14.08 -4.74 -9.95
C THR A 125 14.84 -3.69 -9.14
N LEU A 126 14.13 -2.64 -8.75
CA LEU A 126 14.57 -1.62 -7.80
C LEU A 126 13.39 -1.28 -6.89
N GLY A 127 13.52 -1.62 -5.60
CA GLY A 127 12.51 -1.27 -4.59
C GLY A 127 12.99 -0.19 -3.65
N VAL A 128 12.06 0.45 -2.96
CA VAL A 128 12.32 1.51 -1.98
C VAL A 128 13.04 1.02 -0.72
N GLU A 129 12.72 -0.19 -0.28
CA GLU A 129 13.14 -0.73 1.00
C GLU A 129 13.39 -2.23 0.89
N SER A 130 14.29 -2.73 1.73
CA SER A 130 14.50 -4.17 1.87
C SER A 130 13.28 -4.82 2.51
N ARG A 131 12.97 -6.05 2.08
CA ARG A 131 12.06 -6.92 2.80
C ARG A 131 12.63 -7.19 4.20
N TRP A 132 11.81 -6.97 5.21
CA TRP A 132 12.17 -7.10 6.63
C TRP A 132 12.35 -8.54 7.12
N ASP A 133 11.98 -9.54 6.31
CA ASP A 133 11.99 -10.95 6.69
C ASP A 133 13.41 -11.43 7.04
N PRO A 134 13.67 -11.84 8.30
CA PRO A 134 15.00 -12.26 8.75
C PRO A 134 15.60 -13.38 7.91
N SER A 135 14.75 -14.26 7.34
CA SER A 135 15.16 -15.38 6.49
C SER A 135 16.04 -14.93 5.33
N PHE A 136 15.81 -13.73 4.78
CA PHE A 136 16.64 -13.20 3.70
C PHE A 136 17.95 -12.63 4.22
N THR A 137 17.92 -11.93 5.36
CA THR A 137 19.15 -11.37 5.95
C THR A 137 20.11 -12.46 6.42
N GLU A 138 19.60 -13.57 6.96
CA GLU A 138 20.38 -14.73 7.41
C GLU A 138 21.17 -15.39 6.28
N ILE A 139 20.63 -15.37 5.06
CA ILE A 139 21.30 -15.90 3.86
C ILE A 139 22.09 -14.84 3.09
N GLY A 140 22.22 -13.62 3.65
CA GLY A 140 22.95 -12.50 3.07
C GLY A 140 22.24 -11.82 1.89
N TYR A 141 20.92 -11.94 1.80
CA TYR A 141 20.11 -11.36 0.72
C TYR A 141 19.38 -10.11 1.22
N SER A 142 19.37 -9.07 0.38
CA SER A 142 18.61 -7.84 0.58
C SER A 142 17.64 -7.69 -0.60
N LEU A 143 16.55 -8.44 -0.54
CA LEU A 143 15.51 -8.41 -1.57
C LEU A 143 14.60 -7.19 -1.35
N PRO A 144 14.27 -6.42 -2.40
CA PRO A 144 13.32 -5.32 -2.27
C PRO A 144 11.90 -5.82 -1.95
N GLY A 145 11.20 -5.09 -1.09
CA GLY A 145 9.76 -5.25 -0.90
C GLY A 145 8.96 -4.97 -2.18
N THR A 146 7.72 -5.45 -2.25
CA THR A 146 6.84 -5.26 -3.42
C THR A 146 5.96 -4.03 -3.38
N TRP A 147 5.92 -3.32 -2.26
CA TRP A 147 4.94 -2.25 -2.04
C TRP A 147 5.21 -0.96 -2.80
N GLU A 148 6.45 -0.73 -3.25
CA GLU A 148 6.81 0.32 -4.20
C GLU A 148 8.03 -0.17 -4.99
N LEU A 149 7.76 -0.80 -6.13
CA LEU A 149 8.75 -1.59 -6.86
C LEU A 149 8.77 -1.22 -8.34
N MET A 150 9.92 -0.76 -8.83
CA MET A 150 10.19 -0.73 -10.26
C MET A 150 10.72 -2.09 -10.72
N PHE A 151 10.17 -2.65 -11.78
CA PHE A 151 10.66 -3.89 -12.38
C PHE A 151 10.64 -3.86 -13.90
N SER A 152 11.60 -4.56 -14.52
CA SER A 152 11.67 -4.64 -15.97
C SER A 152 10.56 -5.56 -16.51
N ASN A 153 9.82 -5.06 -17.51
CA ASN A 153 8.74 -5.78 -18.16
C ASN A 153 9.25 -7.05 -18.87
N ARG A 154 10.42 -6.97 -19.51
CA ARG A 154 11.08 -8.12 -20.12
C ARG A 154 11.41 -9.20 -19.09
N TRP A 155 11.93 -8.78 -17.94
CA TRP A 155 12.32 -9.69 -16.86
C TRP A 155 11.10 -10.46 -16.34
N ILE A 156 10.03 -9.77 -15.92
CA ILE A 156 8.86 -10.45 -15.37
C ILE A 156 8.19 -11.39 -16.39
N ARG A 157 8.15 -10.99 -17.67
CA ARG A 157 7.57 -11.82 -18.76
C ARG A 157 8.43 -13.02 -19.13
N SER A 158 9.71 -13.02 -18.76
CA SER A 158 10.59 -14.19 -18.95
C SER A 158 10.40 -15.27 -17.88
N ARG A 159 9.58 -15.00 -16.84
CA ARG A 159 9.32 -15.91 -15.73
C ARG A 159 7.98 -16.60 -15.89
N LEU A 160 7.87 -17.80 -15.32
CA LEU A 160 6.58 -18.45 -15.15
C LEU A 160 5.73 -17.60 -14.20
N PRO A 161 4.45 -17.31 -14.52
CA PRO A 161 3.60 -16.50 -13.65
C PRO A 161 3.50 -17.02 -12.21
N GLY A 162 3.59 -18.34 -12.02
CA GLY A 162 3.61 -18.97 -10.70
C GLY A 162 4.80 -18.55 -9.82
N ASN A 163 5.94 -18.18 -10.42
CA ASN A 163 7.11 -17.71 -9.66
C ASN A 163 6.91 -16.31 -9.08
N ALA A 164 5.91 -15.57 -9.57
CA ALA A 164 5.53 -14.27 -9.03
C ALA A 164 4.47 -14.39 -7.92
N LYS A 165 3.91 -15.58 -7.67
CA LYS A 165 2.83 -15.77 -6.71
C LYS A 165 3.41 -15.96 -5.30
N ALA A 166 2.76 -15.40 -4.29
CA ALA A 166 3.09 -15.68 -2.90
C ALA A 166 2.90 -17.18 -2.58
N MET A 167 3.94 -17.81 -2.04
CA MET A 167 4.02 -19.26 -1.90
C MET A 167 5.20 -19.67 -1.00
N LEU A 168 5.01 -20.76 -0.25
CA LEU A 168 6.10 -21.47 0.40
C LEU A 168 6.92 -22.22 -0.66
N HIS A 169 8.21 -21.91 -0.76
CA HIS A 169 9.13 -22.60 -1.65
C HIS A 169 10.21 -23.33 -0.85
N GLN A 170 10.61 -24.51 -1.35
CA GLN A 170 11.80 -25.20 -0.85
C GLN A 170 13.03 -24.58 -1.48
N THR A 171 13.95 -24.10 -0.65
CA THR A 171 15.22 -23.52 -1.08
C THR A 171 16.40 -24.33 -0.53
N PRO A 172 17.64 -24.12 -1.01
CA PRO A 172 18.84 -24.68 -0.38
C PRO A 172 19.02 -24.30 1.10
N HIS A 173 18.33 -23.25 1.57
CA HIS A 173 18.36 -22.78 2.96
C HIS A 173 17.13 -23.21 3.76
N GLY A 174 16.32 -24.12 3.21
CA GLY A 174 15.08 -24.60 3.83
C GLY A 174 13.82 -23.96 3.24
N PRO A 175 12.65 -24.26 3.82
CA PRO A 175 11.38 -23.70 3.39
C PRO A 175 11.28 -22.22 3.73
N ILE A 176 11.02 -21.36 2.73
CA ILE A 176 10.84 -19.91 2.92
C ILE A 176 9.49 -19.50 2.33
N MET A 177 8.73 -18.70 3.07
CA MET A 177 7.49 -18.09 2.58
C MET A 177 7.85 -16.85 1.75
N PHE A 178 7.60 -16.90 0.45
CA PHE A 178 7.81 -15.75 -0.42
C PHE A 178 6.50 -14.99 -0.59
N ASP A 179 6.56 -13.68 -0.43
CA ASP A 179 5.52 -12.78 -0.91
C ASP A 179 5.53 -12.72 -2.44
N THR A 180 4.54 -12.03 -3.01
CA THR A 180 4.43 -11.76 -4.45
C THR A 180 5.76 -11.24 -5.00
N LEU A 181 6.18 -11.68 -6.19
CA LEU A 181 7.46 -11.37 -6.85
C LEU A 181 8.77 -11.75 -6.11
N LEU A 182 8.78 -11.96 -4.78
CA LEU A 182 10.01 -12.18 -4.02
C LEU A 182 10.74 -13.46 -4.43
N TYR A 183 10.02 -14.53 -4.78
CA TYR A 183 10.67 -15.75 -5.26
C TYR A 183 11.39 -15.54 -6.61
N ALA A 184 10.77 -14.80 -7.53
CA ALA A 184 11.42 -14.43 -8.78
C ALA A 184 12.68 -13.57 -8.55
N GLN A 185 12.63 -12.63 -7.61
CA GLN A 185 13.80 -11.84 -7.22
C GLN A 185 14.89 -12.71 -6.59
N TYR A 186 14.52 -13.62 -5.69
CA TYR A 186 15.43 -14.56 -5.03
C TYR A 186 16.23 -15.39 -6.04
N LEU A 187 15.56 -15.93 -7.07
CA LEU A 187 16.21 -16.73 -8.12
C LEU A 187 17.29 -15.95 -8.89
N ASP A 188 17.13 -14.64 -9.03
CA ASP A 188 18.05 -13.78 -9.79
C ASP A 188 18.93 -12.88 -8.92
N PHE A 189 18.86 -12.97 -7.59
CA PHE A 189 19.53 -12.03 -6.70
C PHE A 189 21.04 -11.92 -6.99
N LYS A 190 21.69 -13.07 -7.22
CA LYS A 190 23.13 -13.15 -7.53
C LYS A 190 23.54 -12.48 -8.85
N SER A 191 22.59 -12.08 -9.69
CA SER A 191 22.89 -11.31 -10.91
C SER A 191 23.35 -9.87 -10.62
N GLY A 192 23.13 -9.37 -9.40
CA GLY A 192 23.38 -7.96 -9.05
C GLY A 192 22.33 -6.98 -9.62
N LYS A 193 21.30 -7.50 -10.31
CA LYS A 193 20.23 -6.68 -10.94
C LYS A 193 18.98 -6.52 -10.08
N ILE A 194 18.98 -7.09 -8.89
CA ILE A 194 17.93 -6.95 -7.87
C ILE A 194 18.50 -6.02 -6.81
N ARG A 195 17.97 -4.80 -6.69
CA ARG A 195 18.51 -3.78 -5.80
C ARG A 195 17.42 -3.10 -4.96
N VAL A 196 17.87 -2.50 -3.87
CA VAL A 196 17.12 -1.54 -3.07
C VAL A 196 17.74 -0.17 -3.34
N ALA A 197 16.90 0.85 -3.51
CA ALA A 197 17.35 2.21 -3.78
C ALA A 197 18.10 2.79 -2.59
N GLU A 198 19.09 3.65 -2.88
CA GLU A 198 19.83 4.39 -1.86
C GLU A 198 19.06 5.66 -1.47
N GLY A 199 18.91 5.89 -0.16
CA GLY A 199 18.22 7.06 0.41
C GLY A 199 16.99 6.69 1.23
N ALA A 200 16.83 7.33 2.39
CA ALA A 200 15.73 7.06 3.31
C ALA A 200 14.43 7.80 2.95
N ASN A 201 13.29 7.19 3.34
CA ASN A 201 11.98 7.80 3.54
C ASN A 201 11.48 8.74 2.42
N ARG A 202 11.26 8.18 1.23
CA ARG A 202 10.66 8.92 0.10
C ARG A 202 9.18 8.66 -0.10
N ILE A 203 8.64 7.78 0.73
CA ILE A 203 7.23 7.41 0.77
C ILE A 203 6.76 7.29 2.22
N VAL A 204 5.46 7.39 2.41
CA VAL A 204 4.78 6.89 3.61
C VAL A 204 3.87 5.75 3.16
N HIS A 205 4.07 4.56 3.73
CA HIS A 205 3.30 3.37 3.37
C HIS A 205 2.58 2.82 4.61
N PHE A 206 1.25 2.85 4.59
CA PHE A 206 0.42 2.28 5.66
C PHE A 206 0.13 0.82 5.35
N SER A 207 1.13 -0.05 5.52
CA SER A 207 1.01 -1.46 5.14
C SER A 207 -0.19 -2.17 5.78
N ALA A 208 -0.71 -3.17 5.06
CA ALA A 208 -1.83 -4.03 5.44
C ALA A 208 -3.19 -3.34 5.58
N THR A 209 -3.31 -2.06 5.22
CA THR A 209 -4.55 -1.27 5.38
C THR A 209 -5.73 -1.91 4.66
N ILE A 210 -5.52 -2.38 3.42
CA ILE A 210 -6.56 -3.03 2.61
C ILE A 210 -7.08 -4.31 3.27
N ILE A 211 -6.17 -5.14 3.80
CA ILE A 211 -6.52 -6.40 4.48
C ILE A 211 -7.29 -6.10 5.77
N THR A 212 -6.80 -5.14 6.57
CA THR A 212 -7.44 -4.70 7.81
C THR A 212 -8.87 -4.23 7.55
N TYR A 213 -9.11 -3.37 6.56
CA TYR A 213 -10.48 -2.96 6.21
C TYR A 213 -11.37 -4.12 5.81
N ARG A 214 -10.88 -5.03 4.95
CA ARG A 214 -11.70 -6.15 4.48
C ARG A 214 -12.08 -7.08 5.63
N GLU A 215 -11.18 -7.27 6.57
CA GLU A 215 -11.48 -8.02 7.78
C GLU A 215 -12.49 -7.27 8.68
N PHE A 216 -12.35 -5.96 8.85
CA PHE A 216 -13.36 -5.13 9.53
C PHE A 216 -14.75 -5.27 8.87
N ARG A 217 -14.83 -5.19 7.55
CA ARG A 217 -16.08 -5.39 6.79
C ARG A 217 -16.67 -6.79 6.98
N ARG A 218 -15.85 -7.85 7.03
CA ARG A 218 -16.33 -9.21 7.33
C ARG A 218 -16.87 -9.35 8.74
N ARG A 219 -16.33 -8.59 9.69
CA ARG A 219 -16.75 -8.56 11.09
C ARG A 219 -17.91 -7.59 11.36
N THR A 220 -18.69 -7.20 10.33
CA THR A 220 -19.84 -6.29 10.48
C THR A 220 -20.71 -6.66 11.69
N GLY A 221 -20.96 -5.68 12.57
CA GLY A 221 -21.74 -5.85 13.80
C GLY A 221 -20.95 -6.38 15.00
N LYS A 222 -19.66 -6.69 14.85
CA LYS A 222 -18.74 -7.02 15.96
C LYS A 222 -17.84 -5.84 16.27
N CYS A 223 -17.44 -5.78 17.53
CA CYS A 223 -16.37 -4.90 18.00
C CYS A 223 -15.01 -5.41 17.51
N VAL A 224 -14.15 -4.53 16.99
CA VAL A 224 -12.78 -4.84 16.58
C VAL A 224 -11.76 -3.88 17.18
N ALA A 225 -10.59 -4.39 17.55
CA ALA A 225 -9.48 -3.53 17.97
C ALA A 225 -8.67 -3.05 16.75
N ASP A 226 -8.56 -1.74 16.54
CA ASP A 226 -7.73 -1.16 15.47
C ASP A 226 -6.32 -0.88 15.97
N MET A 227 -5.52 -1.94 16.11
CA MET A 227 -4.22 -1.92 16.79
C MET A 227 -3.16 -1.07 16.09
N LEU A 228 -3.28 -0.85 14.79
CA LEU A 228 -2.34 -0.06 13.98
C LEU A 228 -2.99 1.19 13.37
N PHE A 229 -4.15 1.59 13.91
CA PHE A 229 -4.89 2.78 13.48
C PHE A 229 -5.20 2.81 11.97
N ARG A 230 -5.38 1.65 11.34
CA ARG A 230 -5.62 1.53 9.89
C ARG A 230 -7.06 1.87 9.51
N ILE A 231 -8.02 1.56 10.39
CA ILE A 231 -9.42 2.00 10.18
C ILE A 231 -9.53 3.51 10.39
N LEU A 232 -8.84 4.04 11.42
CA LEU A 232 -8.71 5.50 11.60
C LEU A 232 -8.07 6.17 10.39
N PHE A 233 -6.96 5.63 9.90
CA PHE A 233 -6.27 6.12 8.71
C PHE A 233 -7.19 6.24 7.50
N LEU A 234 -7.91 5.16 7.16
CA LEU A 234 -8.83 5.17 6.03
C LEU A 234 -9.98 6.16 6.23
N ALA A 235 -10.51 6.28 7.45
CA ALA A 235 -11.59 7.22 7.75
C ALA A 235 -11.15 8.68 7.61
N LEU A 236 -9.90 8.98 7.99
CA LEU A 236 -9.26 10.27 7.76
C LEU A 236 -9.16 10.59 6.26
N LEU A 237 -8.67 9.63 5.46
CA LEU A 237 -8.57 9.77 4.01
C LEU A 237 -9.93 9.99 3.35
N GLU A 238 -10.93 9.17 3.66
CA GLU A 238 -12.29 9.28 3.12
C GLU A 238 -12.92 10.65 3.48
N THR A 239 -12.57 11.21 4.65
CA THR A 239 -13.06 12.53 5.08
C THR A 239 -12.44 13.68 4.30
N VAL A 240 -11.14 13.65 4.03
CA VAL A 240 -10.45 14.75 3.33
C VAL A 240 -10.58 14.68 1.81
N VAL A 241 -10.84 13.49 1.26
CA VAL A 241 -11.16 13.31 -0.16
C VAL A 241 -12.26 12.24 -0.33
N PRO A 242 -13.54 12.64 -0.35
CA PRO A 242 -14.65 11.73 -0.56
C PRO A 242 -14.65 11.21 -2.01
N ALA A 243 -14.85 9.90 -2.20
CA ALA A 243 -14.91 9.31 -3.55
C ALA A 243 -16.25 8.68 -3.93
N GLN A 244 -17.21 8.59 -3.00
CA GLN A 244 -18.52 8.00 -3.28
C GLN A 244 -19.66 8.72 -2.58
N LYS A 245 -20.88 8.53 -3.10
CA LYS A 245 -22.12 8.84 -2.39
C LYS A 245 -22.34 7.78 -1.29
N GLY A 246 -22.00 8.12 -0.06
CA GLY A 246 -22.13 7.23 1.11
C GLY A 246 -20.77 6.99 1.77
N ARG A 247 -20.79 6.66 3.06
CA ARG A 247 -19.57 6.38 3.83
C ARG A 247 -19.33 4.88 3.90
N LEU A 248 -18.10 4.46 3.60
CA LEU A 248 -17.65 3.08 3.73
C LEU A 248 -17.20 2.77 5.16
N LEU A 249 -16.70 3.78 5.86
CA LEU A 249 -16.11 3.70 7.19
C LEU A 249 -16.90 4.54 8.21
N PRO A 250 -16.80 4.22 9.51
CA PRO A 250 -17.28 5.11 10.56
C PRO A 250 -16.62 6.48 10.47
N ALA A 251 -17.34 7.53 10.87
CA ALA A 251 -16.77 8.87 10.96
C ALA A 251 -15.61 8.90 11.97
N VAL A 252 -14.64 9.80 11.79
CA VAL A 252 -13.53 9.95 12.75
C VAL A 252 -14.06 10.27 14.16
N GLU A 253 -15.12 11.07 14.26
CA GLU A 253 -15.78 11.40 15.53
C GLU A 253 -16.49 10.19 16.16
N GLU A 254 -16.90 9.20 15.37
CA GLU A 254 -17.45 7.95 15.87
C GLU A 254 -16.34 7.01 16.36
N LEU A 255 -15.22 6.96 15.64
CA LEU A 255 -14.03 6.21 16.05
C LEU A 255 -13.46 6.74 17.36
N ALA A 256 -13.43 8.05 17.57
CA ALA A 256 -12.95 8.67 18.81
C ALA A 256 -13.71 8.17 20.06
N LYS A 257 -14.97 7.75 19.93
CA LYS A 257 -15.73 7.15 21.04
C LYS A 257 -15.11 5.83 21.52
N GLY A 258 -14.43 5.11 20.63
CA GLY A 258 -13.72 3.85 20.91
C GLY A 258 -12.44 4.00 21.74
N LEU A 259 -11.97 5.24 21.98
CA LEU A 259 -10.85 5.51 22.87
C LEU A 259 -11.18 5.13 24.32
N THR A 260 -12.40 5.43 24.75
CA THR A 260 -12.85 5.19 26.13
C THR A 260 -13.80 4.01 26.27
N ASP A 261 -14.44 3.57 25.18
CA ASP A 261 -15.53 2.59 25.19
C ASP A 261 -15.22 1.38 24.29
N ALA A 262 -14.88 0.25 24.91
CA ALA A 262 -14.57 -1.01 24.20
C ALA A 262 -15.82 -1.70 23.61
N SER A 263 -17.03 -1.19 23.83
CA SER A 263 -18.24 -1.74 23.20
C SER A 263 -18.52 -1.14 21.82
N ARG A 264 -17.75 -0.13 21.41
CA ARG A 264 -17.88 0.51 20.10
C ARG A 264 -17.48 -0.44 18.97
N PRO A 265 -17.98 -0.24 17.74
CA PRO A 265 -17.60 -1.09 16.60
C PRO A 265 -16.09 -1.15 16.36
N VAL A 266 -15.37 -0.07 16.66
CA VAL A 266 -13.91 0.02 16.65
C VAL A 266 -13.44 0.59 17.98
N HIS A 267 -12.40 0.00 18.58
CA HIS A 267 -11.78 0.50 19.81
C HIS A 267 -10.26 0.42 19.78
N TYR A 268 -9.63 1.12 20.73
CA TYR A 268 -8.17 1.29 20.84
C TYR A 268 -7.64 0.83 22.20
N ARG A 269 -8.36 -0.10 22.86
CA ARG A 269 -8.04 -0.57 24.21
C ARG A 269 -7.27 -1.88 24.15
N VAL A 270 -6.03 -1.82 23.67
CA VAL A 270 -5.12 -2.96 23.54
C VAL A 270 -3.77 -2.62 24.17
N GLU A 271 -3.09 -3.63 24.70
CA GLU A 271 -1.74 -3.47 25.23
C GLU A 271 -0.77 -2.94 24.15
N GLY A 272 0.04 -1.94 24.50
CA GLY A 272 1.03 -1.33 23.61
C GLY A 272 0.49 -0.33 22.58
N ILE A 273 -0.82 -0.05 22.59
CA ILE A 273 -1.46 0.86 21.63
C ILE A 273 -0.86 2.29 21.64
N ASP A 274 -0.36 2.75 22.79
CA ASP A 274 0.28 4.06 22.95
C ASP A 274 1.49 4.21 22.02
N GLN A 275 2.31 3.16 21.90
CA GLN A 275 3.48 3.16 21.03
C GLN A 275 3.07 3.15 19.56
N ASP A 276 2.06 2.32 19.22
CA ASP A 276 1.53 2.25 17.86
C ASP A 276 0.89 3.58 17.43
N TYR A 277 0.28 4.32 18.37
CA TYR A 277 -0.28 5.65 18.09
C TYR A 277 0.83 6.65 17.77
N ALA A 278 1.92 6.66 18.55
CA ALA A 278 3.04 7.56 18.29
C ALA A 278 3.67 7.31 16.91
N GLU A 279 3.81 6.04 16.51
CA GLU A 279 4.28 5.67 15.17
C GLU A 279 3.30 6.12 14.09
N PHE A 280 2.02 5.77 14.24
CA PHE A 280 0.95 6.20 13.34
C PHE A 280 0.91 7.72 13.17
N ARG A 281 0.97 8.48 14.28
CA ARG A 281 0.94 9.94 14.28
C ARG A 281 2.15 10.52 13.56
N GLY A 282 3.34 9.94 13.74
CA GLY A 282 4.55 10.31 13.02
C GLY A 282 4.47 10.04 11.51
N MET A 283 3.81 8.96 11.10
CA MET A 283 3.50 8.70 9.68
C MET A 283 2.51 9.73 9.11
N ILE A 284 1.48 10.11 9.88
CA ILE A 284 0.53 11.16 9.47
C ILE A 284 1.23 12.52 9.34
N ASP A 285 2.17 12.87 10.23
CA ASP A 285 2.94 14.12 10.10
C ASP A 285 3.78 14.14 8.81
N GLN A 286 4.44 13.03 8.48
CA GLN A 286 5.15 12.90 7.20
C GLN A 286 4.19 13.01 6.02
N LEU A 287 3.04 12.34 6.09
CA LEU A 287 1.99 12.41 5.07
C LEU A 287 1.47 13.84 4.88
N CYS A 288 1.34 14.62 5.95
CA CYS A 288 0.94 16.04 5.88
C CYS A 288 1.96 16.92 5.14
N GLY A 289 3.21 16.45 4.99
CA GLY A 289 4.22 17.06 4.13
C GLY A 289 4.13 16.64 2.66
N ALA A 290 3.39 15.56 2.35
CA ALA A 290 3.24 15.07 0.98
C ALA A 290 2.52 16.10 0.09
N PRO A 291 2.90 16.22 -1.20
CA PRO A 291 2.29 17.18 -2.11
C PRO A 291 0.75 17.13 -2.20
N ILE A 292 0.16 15.94 -2.05
CA ILE A 292 -1.29 15.72 -2.14
C ILE A 292 -2.07 16.11 -0.87
N ILE A 293 -1.42 16.10 0.30
CA ILE A 293 -2.08 16.32 1.59
C ILE A 293 -1.74 17.69 2.20
N LYS A 294 -0.72 18.41 1.71
CA LYS A 294 -0.33 19.72 2.26
C LYS A 294 -1.48 20.77 2.27
N GLY A 295 -1.33 21.80 3.11
CA GLY A 295 -2.27 22.91 3.21
C GLY A 295 -3.57 22.51 3.93
N ALA A 296 -4.73 22.93 3.39
CA ALA A 296 -6.02 22.76 4.06
C ALA A 296 -6.37 21.30 4.38
N ARG A 297 -5.92 20.33 3.56
CA ARG A 297 -6.10 18.90 3.84
C ARG A 297 -5.31 18.46 5.07
N ALA A 298 -4.04 18.87 5.19
CA ALA A 298 -3.18 18.59 6.33
C ALA A 298 -3.74 19.23 7.60
N ASP A 299 -4.21 20.47 7.53
CA ASP A 299 -4.82 21.15 8.67
C ASP A 299 -6.08 20.42 9.13
N ARG A 300 -6.91 19.97 8.17
CA ARG A 300 -8.10 19.17 8.48
C ARG A 300 -7.74 17.82 9.11
N LEU A 301 -6.70 17.13 8.63
CA LEU A 301 -6.24 15.87 9.23
C LEU A 301 -5.80 16.08 10.69
N ARG A 302 -5.05 17.14 10.97
CA ARG A 302 -4.62 17.48 12.33
C ARG A 302 -5.79 17.81 13.24
N GLU A 303 -6.77 18.57 12.75
CA GLU A 303 -7.98 18.88 13.50
C GLU A 303 -8.76 17.61 13.88
N LEU A 304 -8.94 16.69 12.92
CA LEU A 304 -9.63 15.42 13.13
C LEU A 304 -8.93 14.51 14.15
N LEU A 305 -7.61 14.66 14.32
CA LEU A 305 -6.81 13.87 15.26
C LEU A 305 -6.76 14.44 16.68
N VAL A 306 -7.24 15.66 16.93
CA VAL A 306 -7.20 16.29 18.27
C VAL A 306 -7.73 15.39 19.41
N PRO A 307 -8.86 14.66 19.25
CA PRO A 307 -9.34 13.75 20.30
C PRO A 307 -8.35 12.62 20.62
N PHE A 308 -7.67 12.09 19.60
CA PHE A 308 -6.68 11.03 19.74
C PHE A 308 -5.38 11.57 20.33
N ASP A 309 -4.89 12.72 19.86
CA ASP A 309 -3.71 13.39 20.40
C ASP A 309 -3.87 13.73 21.89
N THR A 310 -5.07 14.16 22.28
CA THR A 310 -5.41 14.42 23.69
C THR A 310 -5.39 13.13 24.52
N HIS A 311 -5.96 12.05 24.00
CA HIS A 311 -6.01 10.77 24.69
C HIS A 311 -4.62 10.14 24.87
N PHE A 312 -3.76 10.24 23.86
CA PHE A 312 -2.42 9.65 23.82
C PHE A 312 -1.29 10.65 24.13
N ALA A 313 -1.59 11.77 24.79
CA ALA A 313 -0.62 12.86 25.01
C ALA A 313 0.68 12.38 25.68
N ALA A 314 0.60 11.49 26.68
CA ALA A 314 1.77 10.93 27.35
C ALA A 314 2.65 10.09 26.40
N ALA A 315 2.04 9.33 25.50
CA ALA A 315 2.75 8.52 24.51
C ALA A 315 3.53 9.41 23.51
N LEU A 316 2.91 10.52 23.07
CA LEU A 316 3.54 11.48 22.18
C LEU A 316 4.73 12.20 22.83
N GLU A 317 4.64 12.55 24.10
CA GLU A 317 5.77 13.12 24.84
C GLU A 317 6.91 12.12 25.02
N ASN A 318 6.59 10.86 25.34
CA ASN A 318 7.59 9.81 25.50
C ASN A 318 8.32 9.52 24.17
N ALA A 319 7.61 9.51 23.04
CA ALA A 319 8.20 9.28 21.72
C ALA A 319 9.19 10.36 21.29
N LYS A 320 9.09 11.59 21.83
CA LYS A 320 10.08 12.66 21.61
C LYS A 320 11.38 12.42 22.39
N SER A 321 11.37 11.55 23.40
CA SER A 321 12.43 11.41 24.41
C SER A 321 13.32 10.16 24.27
N GLY A 322 13.00 9.16 23.42
CA GLY A 322 13.78 7.92 23.37
C GLY A 322 13.46 6.91 22.25
N GLU A 323 14.34 5.90 22.13
CA GLU A 323 14.51 4.94 21.03
C GLU A 323 13.28 4.12 20.61
N ARG A 324 13.20 3.84 19.30
CA ARG A 324 12.16 3.04 18.64
C ARG A 324 12.37 1.54 18.87
N VAL A 325 11.33 0.82 19.28
CA VAL A 325 11.28 -0.65 19.25
C VAL A 325 10.21 -1.09 18.26
N ALA A 326 10.59 -1.52 17.06
CA ALA A 326 9.63 -2.07 16.09
C ALA A 326 9.06 -3.41 16.61
N LYS A 327 7.73 -3.55 16.65
CA LYS A 327 7.05 -4.82 16.94
C LYS A 327 6.30 -5.31 15.70
N LEU A 328 6.45 -6.61 15.42
CA LEU A 328 5.70 -7.30 14.37
C LEU A 328 4.28 -7.63 14.85
N ARG A 329 3.25 -7.15 14.13
CA ARG A 329 1.85 -7.58 14.30
C ARG A 329 1.30 -7.99 12.92
N GLU A 330 0.77 -9.21 12.80
CA GLU A 330 0.46 -9.82 11.49
C GLU A 330 -0.57 -9.03 10.65
N HIS A 331 -1.66 -8.52 11.24
CA HIS A 331 -2.73 -7.83 10.46
C HIS A 331 -3.42 -6.64 11.15
N GLY A 332 -2.81 -6.07 12.20
CA GLY A 332 -3.28 -4.84 12.84
C GLY A 332 -4.68 -4.85 13.46
N LEU A 333 -5.40 -5.98 13.43
CA LEU A 333 -6.67 -6.20 14.12
C LEU A 333 -6.54 -7.30 15.17
N GLY A 334 -6.98 -7.01 16.40
CA GLY A 334 -7.09 -7.95 17.53
C GLY A 334 -8.50 -8.50 17.63
#